data_AF-A0A831NGX7-F1
#
_entry.id   AF-A0A831NGX7-F1
#
_cell.length_a   1.000
_cell.length_b   1.000
_cell.length_c   1.000
_cell.angle_alpha   90.00
_cell.angle_beta   90.00
_cell.angle_gamma   90.00
#
_symmetry.space_group_name_H-M   'P 1'
#
loop_
_entity.id
_entity.type
_entity.pdbx_description
1 polymer ?
#
loop_
_entity_poly.entity_id
_entity_poly.type
_entity_poly.pdbx_seq_one_letter_code
_entity_poly.pdbx_strand_id
1 'polypeptide(L)'
;MGERITFRRNEGLRSIHPHWRGNPTVNGKFFNRQHRWKPGMGSVLKWRFSPNPQRKEKRTIKWNPKVHYLTSLEKVVGNSLIWLGHNSFFLQL
;
A
#
# COMPACT_ATOMS: atom_id res chain seq x y z
N MET A 1 13.83 1.26 -26.58
CA MET A 1 12.88 2.20 -27.23
C MET A 1 11.83 2.58 -26.21
N GLY A 2 11.71 3.85 -25.85
CA GLY A 2 10.77 4.30 -24.80
C GLY A 2 9.34 4.30 -25.32
N GLU A 3 8.43 3.61 -24.64
CA GLU A 3 7.00 3.62 -24.97
C GLU A 3 6.41 5.02 -24.78
N ARG A 4 5.55 5.48 -25.69
CA ARG A 4 4.95 6.83 -25.63
C ARG A 4 3.95 6.92 -24.49
N ILE A 5 4.24 7.75 -23.49
CA ILE A 5 3.33 8.03 -22.38
C ILE A 5 2.26 9.03 -22.85
N THR A 6 1.00 8.61 -22.82
CA THR A 6 -0.16 9.48 -22.99
C THR A 6 -0.77 9.81 -21.63
N PHE A 7 -1.57 10.87 -21.52
CA PHE A 7 -2.27 11.21 -20.28
C PHE A 7 -3.77 11.19 -20.52
N ARG A 8 -4.50 10.52 -19.62
CA ARG A 8 -5.97 10.44 -19.67
C ARG A 8 -6.57 11.25 -18.52
N ARG A 9 -7.35 12.27 -18.85
CA ARG A 9 -8.11 13.09 -17.90
C ARG A 9 -9.60 12.95 -18.20
N ASN A 10 -10.43 13.04 -17.16
CA ASN A 10 -11.87 13.18 -17.32
C ASN A 10 -12.22 14.67 -17.22
N GLU A 11 -12.61 15.30 -18.33
CA GLU A 11 -12.97 16.74 -18.36
C GLU A 11 -14.29 17.04 -17.63
N GLY A 12 -15.14 16.03 -17.43
CA GLY A 12 -16.37 16.17 -16.64
C GLY A 12 -16.14 16.29 -15.13
N LEU A 13 -14.89 16.11 -14.65
CA LEU A 13 -14.53 16.20 -13.24
C LEU A 13 -13.54 17.35 -13.01
N ARG A 14 -13.84 18.21 -12.04
CA ARG A 14 -12.93 19.29 -11.63
C ARG A 14 -11.71 18.69 -10.93
N SER A 15 -10.52 19.10 -11.38
CA SER A 15 -9.25 18.75 -10.73
C SER A 15 -8.80 19.91 -9.85
N ILE A 16 -8.43 19.62 -8.59
CA ILE A 16 -7.91 20.64 -7.66
C ILE A 16 -6.57 21.20 -8.15
N HIS A 17 -5.74 20.35 -8.78
CA HIS A 17 -4.43 20.74 -9.29
C HIS A 17 -4.55 21.34 -10.71
N PRO A 18 -4.27 22.64 -10.91
CA PRO A 18 -4.54 23.34 -12.17
C PRO A 18 -3.80 22.75 -13.38
N HIS A 19 -2.54 22.33 -13.17
CA HIS A 19 -1.70 21.77 -14.24
C HIS A 19 -1.76 20.23 -14.31
N TRP A 20 -2.82 19.62 -13.78
CA TRP A 20 -2.96 18.16 -13.83
C TRP A 20 -3.24 17.70 -15.26
N ARG A 21 -2.26 17.00 -15.83
CA ARG A 21 -2.33 16.47 -17.21
C ARG A 21 -3.23 15.24 -17.34
N GLY A 22 -3.60 14.59 -16.23
CA GLY A 22 -4.33 13.32 -16.21
C GLY A 22 -3.48 12.14 -15.73
N ASN A 23 -4.10 10.97 -15.65
CA ASN A 23 -3.42 9.73 -15.28
C ASN A 23 -2.55 9.25 -16.46
N PRO A 24 -1.25 9.00 -16.26
CA PRO A 24 -0.39 8.50 -17.31
C PRO A 24 -0.79 7.09 -17.74
N THR A 25 -0.81 6.87 -19.05
CA THR A 25 -1.14 5.61 -19.69
C THR A 25 -0.10 5.26 -20.75
N VAL A 26 0.18 3.97 -20.90
CA VAL A 26 1.05 3.41 -21.93
C VAL A 26 0.34 2.20 -22.51
N ASN A 27 0.16 2.16 -23.85
CA ASN A 27 -0.55 1.10 -24.55
C ASN A 27 -1.94 0.79 -23.93
N GLY A 28 -2.69 1.84 -23.57
CA GLY A 28 -4.02 1.72 -22.96
C GLY A 28 -4.04 1.30 -21.48
N LYS A 29 -2.90 0.98 -20.86
CA LYS A 29 -2.79 0.60 -19.44
C LYS A 29 -2.32 1.78 -18.61
N PHE A 30 -2.87 1.93 -17.40
CA PHE A 30 -2.36 2.91 -16.44
C PHE A 30 -0.91 2.58 -16.07
N PHE A 31 -0.08 3.61 -16.08
CA PHE A 31 1.34 3.51 -15.82
C PHE A 31 1.66 4.23 -14.52
N ASN A 32 2.33 3.57 -13.58
CA ASN A 32 2.87 4.27 -12.41
C ASN A 32 4.19 4.93 -12.81
N ARG A 33 4.30 6.25 -12.62
CA ARG A 33 5.53 7.01 -12.92
C ARG A 33 6.69 6.63 -12.02
N GLN A 34 6.41 6.12 -10.82
CA GLN A 34 7.44 5.60 -9.93
C GLN A 34 7.96 4.27 -10.47
N HIS A 35 9.28 4.14 -10.54
CA HIS A 35 9.95 2.97 -11.10
C HIS A 35 9.41 1.68 -10.45
N ARG A 36 8.66 0.90 -11.22
CA ARG A 36 8.17 -0.40 -10.76
C ARG A 36 9.35 -1.34 -10.66
N TRP A 37 9.76 -1.66 -9.43
CA TRP A 37 10.71 -2.75 -9.21
C TRP A 37 10.15 -4.02 -9.86
N LYS A 38 10.83 -4.49 -10.90
CA LYS A 38 10.52 -5.75 -11.57
C LYS A 38 11.54 -6.76 -11.05
N PRO A 39 11.17 -7.64 -10.10
CA PRO A 39 12.09 -8.67 -9.65
C PRO A 39 12.47 -9.55 -10.86
N GLY A 40 13.76 -9.71 -11.11
CA GLY A 40 14.24 -10.69 -12.08
C GLY A 40 14.05 -12.11 -11.55
N MET A 41 14.17 -13.12 -12.42
CA MET A 41 14.10 -14.53 -12.00
C MET A 41 15.09 -14.84 -10.85
N GLY A 42 16.29 -14.24 -10.88
CA GLY A 42 17.28 -14.36 -9.81
C GLY A 42 16.79 -13.80 -8.46
N SER A 43 16.03 -12.70 -8.46
CA SER A 43 15.43 -12.14 -7.23
C SER A 43 14.38 -13.08 -6.63
N VAL A 44 13.58 -13.74 -7.48
CA VAL A 44 12.58 -14.73 -7.05
C VAL A 44 13.24 -15.98 -6.50
N LEU A 45 14.27 -16.50 -7.19
CA LEU A 45 15.04 -17.66 -6.72
C LEU A 45 15.76 -17.35 -5.40
N LYS A 46 16.40 -16.18 -5.30
CA LYS A 46 17.00 -15.70 -4.05
C LYS A 46 15.95 -15.66 -2.93
N TRP A 47 14.77 -15.07 -3.16
CA TRP A 47 13.72 -15.01 -2.14
C TRP A 47 13.26 -16.41 -1.69
N ARG A 48 13.12 -17.35 -2.62
CA ARG A 48 12.66 -18.72 -2.33
C ARG A 48 13.70 -19.55 -1.56
N PHE A 49 14.98 -19.38 -1.86
CA PHE A 49 16.06 -20.22 -1.31
C PHE A 49 16.88 -19.53 -0.22
N SER A 50 16.73 -18.22 -0.01
CA SER A 50 17.45 -17.53 1.06
C SER A 50 17.00 -18.03 2.43
N PRO A 51 17.94 -18.23 3.37
CA PRO A 51 17.57 -18.57 4.73
C PRO A 51 16.77 -17.41 5.35
N ASN A 52 15.69 -17.75 6.06
CA ASN A 52 14.98 -16.81 6.90
C ASN A 52 15.44 -17.04 8.36
N PRO A 53 16.41 -16.25 8.87
CA PRO A 53 17.04 -16.49 10.17
C PRO A 53 16.00 -16.46 11.31
N GLN A 54 14.99 -15.61 11.20
CA GLN A 54 13.94 -15.42 12.20
C GLN A 54 12.79 -16.42 12.06
N ARG A 55 12.84 -17.37 11.11
CA ARG A 55 11.73 -18.31 10.86
C ARG A 55 11.42 -19.18 12.08
N LYS A 56 12.45 -19.61 12.81
CA LYS A 56 12.31 -20.43 14.02
C LYS A 56 11.67 -19.61 15.15
N GLU A 57 12.21 -18.43 15.42
CA GLU A 57 11.70 -17.48 16.43
C GLU A 57 10.25 -17.09 16.16
N LYS A 58 9.90 -16.75 14.92
CA LYS A 58 8.53 -16.36 14.57
C LYS A 58 7.52 -17.51 14.74
N ARG A 59 7.97 -18.76 14.65
CA ARG A 59 7.12 -19.96 14.82
C ARG A 59 6.94 -20.32 16.30
N THR A 60 7.93 -20.03 17.14
CA THR A 60 7.86 -20.29 18.58
C THR A 60 7.08 -19.21 19.32
N ILE A 61 7.04 -17.99 18.79
CA ILE A 61 6.25 -16.88 19.33
C ILE A 61 4.76 -17.17 19.12
N LYS A 62 4.04 -17.52 20.20
CA LYS A 62 2.58 -17.60 20.24
C LYS A 62 1.93 -16.22 20.47
N TRP A 63 2.40 -15.19 19.77
CA TRP A 63 1.81 -13.86 19.90
C TRP A 63 0.58 -13.77 19.00
N ASN A 64 -0.60 -13.78 19.62
CA ASN A 64 -1.86 -13.50 18.98
C ASN A 64 -2.53 -12.35 19.77
N PRO A 65 -2.44 -11.10 19.30
CA PRO A 65 -3.10 -10.01 19.99
C PRO A 65 -4.61 -10.28 20.01
N LYS A 66 -5.24 -10.08 21.18
CA LYS A 66 -6.69 -10.21 21.29
C LYS A 66 -7.33 -9.15 20.40
N VAL A 67 -8.10 -9.60 19.41
CA VAL A 67 -8.85 -8.69 18.54
C VAL A 67 -10.06 -8.18 19.31
N HIS A 68 -10.12 -6.86 19.49
CA HIS A 68 -11.26 -6.17 20.06
C HIS A 68 -12.11 -5.62 18.92
N TYR A 69 -13.28 -6.21 18.71
CA TYR A 69 -14.23 -5.71 17.71
C TYR A 69 -14.85 -4.41 18.22
N LEU A 70 -14.57 -3.31 17.53
CA LEU A 70 -15.22 -2.03 17.76
C LEU A 70 -16.43 -1.93 16.85
N THR A 71 -17.63 -1.83 17.42
CA THR A 71 -18.88 -1.65 16.68
C THR A 71 -19.17 -0.19 16.35
N SER A 72 -18.57 0.75 17.10
CA SER A 72 -18.65 2.19 16.86
C SER A 72 -17.43 2.91 17.42
N LEU A 73 -16.97 3.96 16.71
CA LEU A 73 -15.92 4.87 17.14
C LEU A 73 -16.47 6.04 18.00
N GLU A 74 -17.79 6.20 18.08
CA GLU A 74 -18.44 7.31 18.83
C GLU A 74 -18.23 7.20 20.34
N LYS A 75 -17.92 6.00 20.84
CA LYS A 75 -17.62 5.76 22.25
C LYS A 75 -16.17 6.08 22.63
N VAL A 76 -15.36 6.53 21.67
CA VAL A 76 -13.96 6.87 21.90
C VAL A 76 -13.90 8.29 22.42
N VAL A 77 -13.60 8.43 23.72
CA VAL A 77 -13.58 9.73 24.42
C VAL A 77 -12.13 10.12 24.69
N GLY A 78 -11.79 11.38 24.36
CA GLY A 78 -10.47 11.95 24.59
C GLY A 78 -9.41 11.55 23.56
N ASN A 79 -8.15 11.78 23.93
CA ASN A 79 -7.00 11.55 23.06
C ASN A 79 -6.75 10.05 22.93
N SER A 80 -6.97 9.49 21.74
CA SER A 80 -6.95 8.05 21.50
C SER A 80 -6.16 7.66 20.25
N LEU A 81 -5.52 6.49 20.31
CA LEU A 81 -4.85 5.83 19.19
C LEU A 81 -5.33 4.38 19.12
N ILE A 82 -6.01 4.02 18.03
CA ILE A 82 -6.56 2.69 17.80
C ILE A 82 -5.88 2.07 16.59
N TRP A 83 -5.30 0.87 16.77
CA TRP A 83 -4.74 0.10 15.67
C TRP A 83 -5.82 -0.77 15.02
N LEU A 84 -6.12 -0.52 13.74
CA LEU A 84 -7.14 -1.23 12.97
C LEU A 84 -6.54 -2.41 12.16
N GLY A 85 -5.23 -2.64 12.29
CA GLY A 85 -4.51 -3.69 11.58
C GLY A 85 -3.61 -3.15 10.46
N HIS A 86 -2.57 -3.93 10.13
CA HIS A 86 -1.50 -3.54 9.21
C HIS A 86 -0.98 -2.11 9.52
N ASN A 87 -1.15 -1.19 8.58
CA ASN A 87 -0.71 0.20 8.69
C ASN A 87 -1.88 1.18 8.84
N SER A 88 -3.03 0.70 9.33
CA SER A 88 -4.23 1.52 9.53
C SER A 88 -4.37 1.87 11.00
N PHE A 89 -4.45 3.17 11.29
CA PHE A 89 -4.60 3.70 12.64
C PHE A 89 -5.71 4.75 12.66
N PHE A 90 -6.49 4.76 13.72
CA PHE A 90 -7.43 5.83 14.04
C PHE A 90 -6.84 6.66 15.18
N LEU A 91 -6.80 7.98 14.98
CA LEU A 91 -6.24 8.95 15.91
C LEU A 91 -7.30 10.01 16.20
N GLN A 92 -7.58 10.24 17.48
CA GLN A 92 -8.42 11.34 17.96
C GLN A 92 -7.56 12.16 18.93
N LEU A 93 -7.48 13.46 18.70
CA LEU A 93 -6.68 14.41 19.48
C LEU A 93 -7.58 15.43 20.16
#